data_AF-A0A251PWM4-F1
#
_entry.id   AF-A0A251PWM4-F1
#
_cell.length_a   1.000
_cell.length_b   1.000
_cell.length_c   1.000
_cell.angle_alpha   90.00
_cell.angle_beta   90.00
_cell.angle_gamma   90.00
#
_symmetry.space_group_name_H-M   'P 1'
#
loop_
_entity.id
_entity.type
_entity.pdbx_description
1 polymer ?
#
loop_
_entity_poly.entity_id
_entity_poly.type
_entity_poly.pdbx_seq_one_letter_code
_entity_poly.pdbx_strand_id
1 'polypeptide(L)'
;MANNNHTCSLRGGKEDSRGALVVLEGLDRCGKTTQSTRLVANLEKLGHSAELWRFPDRTTSVGQMISSYLSNKSQLDDHTIHLLFSANRWEKRSLMESKLKSGITLVVDRYSYSGVAFSSAKGLDISWCKCTFVGSGDWVIGSRSCSVP
;
A
#
# COMPACT_ATOMS: atom_id res chain seq x y z
N MET A 1 7.40 30.64 -45.85
CA MET A 1 8.38 30.87 -44.76
C MET A 1 7.68 31.80 -43.77
N ALA A 2 7.37 31.48 -42.52
CA ALA A 2 8.00 30.61 -41.56
C ALA A 2 6.99 29.72 -40.81
N ASN A 3 7.51 28.62 -40.28
CA ASN A 3 6.84 27.52 -39.59
C ASN A 3 7.08 27.72 -38.08
N ASN A 4 6.05 27.95 -37.27
CA ASN A 4 6.20 28.09 -35.81
C ASN A 4 5.67 26.83 -35.10
N ASN A 5 6.55 25.83 -35.04
CA ASN A 5 6.40 24.68 -34.15
C ASN A 5 6.50 25.15 -32.70
N HIS A 6 5.39 25.16 -31.98
CA HIS A 6 5.37 25.20 -30.53
C HIS A 6 5.69 23.80 -29.97
N THR A 7 6.97 23.42 -30.00
CA THR A 7 7.47 22.29 -29.21
C THR A 7 7.83 22.79 -27.81
N CYS A 8 6.92 22.61 -26.85
CA CYS A 8 7.24 22.74 -25.44
C CYS A 8 8.20 21.61 -25.07
N SER A 9 9.48 21.96 -24.97
CA SER A 9 10.55 21.09 -24.48
C SER A 9 10.40 20.90 -22.97
N LEU A 10 9.70 19.85 -22.56
CA LEU A 10 9.78 19.33 -21.20
C LEU A 10 11.07 18.51 -21.04
N ARG A 11 12.20 19.21 -20.97
CA ARG A 11 13.43 18.68 -20.35
C ARG A 11 13.63 19.41 -19.02
N GLY A 12 12.86 18.99 -18.02
CA GLY A 12 13.11 19.29 -16.61
C GLY A 12 13.93 18.14 -16.01
N GLY A 13 15.00 18.46 -15.29
CA GLY A 13 15.96 17.51 -14.75
C GLY A 13 15.33 16.35 -13.99
N LYS A 14 15.89 15.15 -14.19
CA LYS A 14 15.58 13.95 -13.42
C LYS A 14 16.20 14.13 -12.02
N GLU A 15 15.58 14.92 -11.15
CA GLU A 15 15.90 14.82 -9.73
C GLU A 15 15.51 13.41 -9.27
N ASP A 16 16.27 12.86 -8.32
CA ASP A 16 16.06 11.57 -7.66
C ASP A 16 14.75 11.54 -6.85
N SER A 17 13.62 11.77 -7.50
CA SER A 17 12.31 11.79 -6.87
C SER A 17 11.87 10.36 -6.62
N ARG A 18 11.77 9.99 -5.34
CA ARG A 18 11.12 8.75 -4.90
C ARG A 18 9.71 8.62 -5.50
N GLY A 19 9.31 7.39 -5.83
CA GLY A 19 7.95 7.07 -6.25
C GLY A 19 6.91 7.33 -5.17
N ALA A 20 5.65 7.51 -5.56
CA ALA A 20 4.56 7.71 -4.61
C ALA A 20 4.06 6.38 -4.03
N LEU A 21 3.63 6.39 -2.77
CA LEU A 21 2.81 5.31 -2.20
C LEU A 21 1.35 5.76 -2.22
N VAL A 22 0.53 5.12 -3.04
CA VAL A 22 -0.90 5.44 -3.20
C VAL A 22 -1.73 4.27 -2.69
N VAL A 23 -2.46 4.46 -1.60
CA VAL A 23 -3.30 3.40 -1.01
C VAL A 23 -4.76 3.65 -1.34
N LEU A 24 -5.44 2.62 -1.84
CA LEU A 24 -6.89 2.62 -2.05
C LEU A 24 -7.55 1.79 -0.96
N GLU A 25 -8.37 2.46 -0.15
CA GLU A 25 -9.16 1.87 0.94
C GLU A 25 -10.66 1.93 0.65
N GLY A 26 -11.44 1.11 1.35
CA GLY A 26 -12.89 1.07 1.22
C GLY A 26 -13.50 -0.31 1.49
N LEU A 27 -14.82 -0.35 1.58
CA LEU A 27 -15.59 -1.56 1.86
C LEU A 27 -15.44 -2.65 0.79
N ASP A 28 -15.82 -3.87 1.13
CA ASP A 28 -15.81 -4.97 0.16
C ASP A 28 -16.71 -4.66 -1.03
N ARG A 29 -16.26 -5.08 -2.23
CA ARG A 29 -16.97 -4.88 -3.50
C ARG A 29 -17.20 -3.42 -3.93
N CYS A 30 -16.55 -2.42 -3.32
CA CYS A 30 -16.64 -1.02 -3.77
C CYS A 30 -15.77 -0.68 -5.01
N GLY A 31 -15.19 -1.69 -5.68
CA GLY A 31 -14.44 -1.49 -6.92
C GLY A 31 -12.94 -1.15 -6.79
N LYS A 32 -12.35 -1.26 -5.59
CA LYS A 32 -10.90 -0.96 -5.36
C LYS A 32 -9.98 -1.63 -6.37
N THR A 33 -10.09 -2.96 -6.52
CA THR A 33 -9.31 -3.74 -7.49
C THR A 33 -9.38 -3.16 -8.90
N THR A 34 -10.58 -2.78 -9.35
CA THR A 34 -10.78 -2.23 -10.68
C THR A 34 -10.09 -0.87 -10.80
N GLN A 35 -10.24 -0.02 -9.80
CA GLN A 35 -9.66 1.33 -9.81
C GLN A 35 -8.14 1.32 -9.66
N SER A 36 -7.59 0.47 -8.80
CA SER A 36 -6.14 0.33 -8.62
C SER A 36 -5.46 -0.18 -9.89
N THR A 37 -6.05 -1.17 -10.57
CA THR A 37 -5.54 -1.67 -11.86
C THR A 37 -5.59 -0.59 -12.94
N ARG A 38 -6.71 0.15 -13.04
CA ARG A 38 -6.84 1.25 -14.01
C ARG A 38 -5.84 2.37 -13.75
N LEU A 39 -5.59 2.68 -12.48
CA LEU A 39 -4.64 3.72 -12.08
C LEU A 39 -3.22 3.35 -12.50
N VAL A 40 -2.75 2.14 -12.22
CA VAL A 40 -1.42 1.66 -12.64
C VAL A 40 -1.29 1.72 -14.17
N ALA A 41 -2.26 1.15 -14.90
CA ALA A 41 -2.23 1.16 -16.36
C ALA A 41 -2.22 2.60 -16.94
N ASN A 42 -2.87 3.56 -16.28
CA ASN A 42 -2.83 4.95 -16.72
C ASN A 42 -1.48 5.62 -16.41
N LEU A 43 -0.89 5.37 -15.24
CA LEU A 43 0.44 5.87 -14.88
C LEU A 43 1.51 5.35 -15.86
N GLU A 44 1.46 4.05 -16.19
CA GLU A 44 2.37 3.44 -17.17
C GLU A 44 2.22 4.07 -18.57
N LYS A 45 0.97 4.32 -19.01
CA LYS A 45 0.71 5.02 -20.29
C LYS A 45 1.26 6.44 -20.32
N LEU A 46 1.31 7.12 -19.19
CA LEU A 46 1.90 8.45 -19.04
C LEU A 46 3.44 8.41 -18.90
N GLY A 47 4.05 7.23 -18.94
CA GLY A 47 5.51 7.05 -18.84
C GLY A 47 6.04 6.97 -17.41
N HIS A 48 5.17 6.84 -16.41
CA HIS A 48 5.59 6.65 -15.01
C HIS A 48 5.73 5.17 -14.69
N SER A 49 6.81 4.79 -13.98
CA SER A 49 6.95 3.45 -13.43
C SER A 49 6.00 3.26 -12.24
N ALA A 50 5.07 2.32 -12.35
CA ALA A 50 4.12 2.00 -11.31
C ALA A 50 3.94 0.48 -11.13
N GLU A 51 3.67 0.02 -9.91
CA GLU A 51 3.37 -1.37 -9.61
C GLU A 51 2.07 -1.48 -8.79
N LEU A 52 1.26 -2.51 -9.07
CA LEU A 52 0.07 -2.85 -8.30
C LEU A 52 0.40 -3.83 -7.18
N TRP A 53 0.11 -3.46 -5.94
CA TRP A 53 0.31 -4.28 -4.76
C TRP A 53 -1.03 -4.47 -4.02
N ARG A 54 -1.16 -5.55 -3.25
CA ARG A 54 -2.38 -5.86 -2.50
C ARG A 54 -2.04 -6.49 -1.16
N PHE A 55 -2.79 -6.12 -0.11
CA PHE A 55 -2.75 -6.81 1.17
C PHE A 55 -4.09 -7.48 1.53
N PRO A 56 -4.06 -8.64 2.21
CA PRO A 56 -2.87 -9.41 2.59
C PRO A 56 -2.20 -10.05 1.37
N ASP A 57 -0.87 -10.13 1.37
CA ASP A 57 -0.12 -10.94 0.40
C ASP A 57 -0.22 -12.41 0.79
N ARG A 58 -1.15 -13.11 0.11
CA ARG A 58 -1.45 -14.51 0.33
C ARG A 58 -0.36 -15.47 -0.16
N THR A 59 0.71 -15.01 -0.81
CA THR A 59 1.80 -15.88 -1.28
C THR A 59 2.79 -16.26 -0.18
N THR A 60 2.82 -15.50 0.91
CA THR A 60 3.68 -15.73 2.09
C THR A 60 3.09 -16.77 3.03
N SER A 61 3.91 -17.35 3.91
CA SER A 61 3.43 -18.27 4.96
C SER A 61 2.42 -17.61 5.90
N VAL A 62 2.66 -16.35 6.30
CA VAL A 62 1.72 -15.54 7.09
C VAL A 62 0.43 -15.29 6.31
N GLY A 63 0.55 -14.97 5.02
CA GLY A 63 -0.57 -14.81 4.10
C GLY A 63 -1.46 -16.05 3.99
N GLN A 64 -0.86 -17.25 4.00
CA GLN A 64 -1.60 -18.52 3.98
C GLN A 64 -2.35 -18.77 5.29
N MET A 65 -1.76 -18.40 6.45
CA MET A 65 -2.45 -18.45 7.73
C MET A 65 -3.66 -17.52 7.76
N ILE A 66 -3.50 -16.29 7.27
CA ILE A 66 -4.60 -15.32 7.11
C ILE A 66 -5.67 -15.87 6.16
N SER A 67 -5.26 -16.45 5.02
CA SER A 67 -6.20 -17.01 4.04
C SER A 67 -7.02 -18.16 4.61
N SER A 68 -6.42 -18.99 5.47
CA SER A 68 -7.09 -20.10 6.16
C SER A 68 -8.13 -19.58 7.14
N TYR A 69 -7.78 -18.54 7.90
CA TYR A 69 -8.71 -17.86 8.80
C TYR A 69 -9.89 -17.24 8.04
N LEU A 70 -9.63 -16.45 6.99
CA LEU A 70 -10.68 -15.81 6.17
C LEU A 70 -11.59 -16.81 5.45
N SER A 71 -11.11 -18.05 5.24
CA SER A 71 -11.88 -19.13 4.64
C SER A 71 -12.63 -19.99 5.68
N ASN A 72 -12.65 -19.58 6.95
CA ASN A 72 -13.21 -20.33 8.08
C ASN A 72 -12.62 -21.74 8.25
N LYS A 73 -11.39 -21.97 7.77
CA LYS A 73 -10.67 -23.26 7.92
C LYS A 73 -9.88 -23.34 9.23
N SER A 74 -9.64 -22.21 9.87
CA SER A 74 -9.02 -22.12 11.20
C SER A 74 -9.75 -21.07 12.02
N GLN A 75 -9.79 -21.29 13.33
CA GLN A 75 -10.23 -20.30 14.31
C GLN A 75 -8.99 -19.70 14.97
N LEU A 76 -8.92 -18.38 14.99
CA LEU A 76 -7.86 -17.63 15.65
C LEU A 76 -8.50 -16.51 16.47
N ASP A 77 -7.89 -16.19 17.61
CA ASP A 77 -8.26 -15.03 18.41
C ASP A 77 -8.12 -13.74 17.58
N ASP A 78 -9.00 -12.77 17.83
CA ASP A 78 -9.07 -11.53 17.05
C ASP A 78 -7.81 -10.65 17.18
N HIS A 79 -7.11 -10.70 18.31
CA HIS A 79 -5.80 -10.04 18.46
C HIS A 79 -4.74 -10.78 17.65
N THR A 80 -4.77 -12.12 17.66
CA THR A 80 -3.81 -12.94 16.91
C THR A 80 -3.91 -12.67 15.42
N ILE A 81 -5.11 -12.72 14.84
CA ILE A 81 -5.28 -12.45 13.41
C ILE A 81 -4.93 -11.00 13.06
N HIS A 82 -5.23 -10.02 13.94
CA HIS A 82 -4.83 -8.63 13.74
C HIS A 82 -3.31 -8.48 13.65
N LEU A 83 -2.57 -9.16 14.53
CA LEU A 83 -1.11 -9.16 14.50
C LEU A 83 -0.55 -9.87 13.26
N LEU A 84 -1.17 -10.95 12.79
CA LEU A 84 -0.77 -11.61 11.54
C LEU A 84 -0.94 -10.69 10.33
N PHE A 85 -2.04 -9.93 10.23
CA PHE A 85 -2.20 -8.92 9.19
C PHE A 85 -1.12 -7.83 9.25
N SER A 86 -0.67 -7.47 10.44
CA SER A 86 0.41 -6.50 10.66
C SER A 86 1.76 -7.07 10.22
N ALA A 87 2.07 -8.29 10.65
CA ALA A 87 3.27 -9.00 10.25
C ALA A 87 3.36 -9.16 8.72
N ASN A 88 2.25 -9.47 8.05
CA ASN A 88 2.21 -9.64 6.60
C ASN A 88 2.55 -8.36 5.82
N ARG A 89 2.21 -7.18 6.35
CA ARG A 89 2.67 -5.90 5.78
C ARG A 89 4.15 -5.66 6.05
N TRP A 90 4.59 -5.95 7.26
CA TRP A 90 5.99 -5.78 7.65
C TRP A 90 6.95 -6.63 6.82
N GLU A 91 6.57 -7.86 6.44
CA GLU A 91 7.33 -8.73 5.50
C GLU A 91 7.69 -8.00 4.20
N LYS A 92 6.85 -7.07 3.77
CA LYS A 92 6.99 -6.33 2.51
C LYS A 92 7.66 -4.97 2.65
N ARG A 93 7.82 -4.47 3.88
CA ARG A 93 8.32 -3.11 4.15
C ARG A 93 9.63 -2.79 3.42
N SER A 94 10.66 -3.63 3.59
CA SER A 94 11.98 -3.38 3.01
C SER A 94 11.92 -3.29 1.47
N LEU A 95 11.14 -4.17 0.83
CA LEU A 95 10.94 -4.15 -0.61
C LEU A 95 10.16 -2.89 -1.05
N MET A 96 9.12 -2.50 -0.32
CA MET A 96 8.36 -1.28 -0.59
C MET A 96 9.27 -0.05 -0.53
N GLU A 97 10.05 0.09 0.55
CA GLU A 97 10.99 1.20 0.71
C GLU A 97 12.03 1.25 -0.42
N SER A 98 12.56 0.10 -0.83
CA SER A 98 13.51 -0.01 -1.95
C SER A 98 12.89 0.45 -3.28
N LYS A 99 11.69 -0.06 -3.61
CA LYS A 99 10.96 0.30 -4.84
C LYS A 99 10.60 1.79 -4.89
N LEU A 100 10.12 2.34 -3.78
CA LEU A 100 9.80 3.76 -3.68
C LEU A 100 11.07 4.60 -3.85
N LYS A 101 12.17 4.25 -3.18
CA LYS A 101 13.47 4.94 -3.33
C LYS A 101 14.00 4.87 -4.76
N SER A 102 13.73 3.79 -5.51
CA SER A 102 14.13 3.67 -6.92
C SER A 102 13.19 4.41 -7.89
N GLY A 103 12.25 5.23 -7.41
CA GLY A 103 11.34 6.02 -8.24
C GLY A 103 10.07 5.29 -8.70
N ILE A 104 9.83 4.06 -8.24
CA ILE A 104 8.65 3.28 -8.64
C ILE A 104 7.47 3.65 -7.74
N THR A 105 6.37 4.08 -8.35
CA THR A 105 5.11 4.36 -7.63
C THR A 105 4.41 3.05 -7.29
N LEU A 106 4.00 2.88 -6.02
CA LEU A 106 3.27 1.71 -5.57
C LEU A 106 1.81 2.08 -5.38
N VAL A 107 0.92 1.45 -6.14
CA VAL A 107 -0.53 1.53 -5.95
C VAL A 107 -0.97 0.31 -5.16
N VAL A 108 -1.48 0.52 -3.94
CA VAL A 108 -1.77 -0.55 -2.98
C VAL A 108 -3.27 -0.67 -2.73
N ASP A 109 -3.82 -1.86 -3.00
CA ASP A 109 -5.19 -2.25 -2.66
C ASP A 109 -5.23 -2.81 -1.24
N ARG A 110 -5.77 -2.01 -0.31
CA ARG A 110 -5.78 -2.20 1.17
C ARG A 110 -4.41 -2.13 1.84
N TYR A 111 -4.36 -1.49 3.01
CA TYR A 111 -3.17 -1.39 3.83
C TYR A 111 -3.52 -1.37 5.33
N SER A 112 -2.83 -0.57 6.13
CA SER A 112 -3.00 -0.48 7.59
C SER A 112 -4.41 -0.04 8.02
N TYR A 113 -5.05 0.88 7.28
CA TYR A 113 -6.40 1.37 7.60
C TYR A 113 -7.45 0.26 7.53
N SER A 114 -7.40 -0.60 6.51
CA SER A 114 -8.24 -1.82 6.47
C SER A 114 -8.04 -2.65 7.74
N GLY A 115 -6.80 -2.86 8.19
CA GLY A 115 -6.50 -3.63 9.41
C GLY A 115 -7.15 -3.05 10.67
N VAL A 116 -7.03 -1.73 10.87
CA VAL A 116 -7.65 -1.04 12.01
C VAL A 116 -9.18 -1.11 11.94
N ALA A 117 -9.76 -0.85 10.77
CA ALA A 117 -11.21 -0.83 10.58
C ALA A 117 -11.84 -2.21 10.83
N PHE A 118 -11.28 -3.27 10.25
CA PHE A 118 -11.82 -4.63 10.42
C PHE A 118 -11.68 -5.15 11.85
N SER A 119 -10.56 -4.88 12.52
CA SER A 119 -10.35 -5.34 13.89
C SER A 119 -11.18 -4.57 14.91
N SER A 120 -11.30 -3.25 14.76
CA SER A 120 -12.19 -2.46 15.62
C SER A 120 -13.66 -2.84 15.44
N ALA A 121 -14.08 -3.18 14.22
CA ALA A 121 -15.44 -3.69 13.96
C ALA A 121 -15.73 -5.02 14.66
N LYS A 122 -14.71 -5.79 15.05
CA LYS A 122 -14.83 -7.02 15.85
C LYS A 122 -14.82 -6.78 17.36
N GLY A 123 -14.68 -5.53 17.79
CA GLY A 123 -14.70 -5.13 19.19
C GLY A 123 -13.32 -4.87 19.82
N LEU A 124 -12.24 -4.88 19.04
CA LEU A 124 -10.93 -4.49 19.55
C LEU A 124 -10.83 -2.97 19.73
N ASP A 125 -10.07 -2.54 20.74
CA ASP A 125 -9.83 -1.11 20.96
C ASP A 125 -9.12 -0.47 19.76
N ILE A 126 -9.68 0.63 19.26
CA ILE A 126 -9.16 1.32 18.07
C ILE A 126 -7.76 1.89 18.30
N SER A 127 -7.43 2.30 19.52
CA SER A 127 -6.12 2.86 19.86
C SER A 127 -5.08 1.73 19.85
N TRP A 128 -5.41 0.59 20.45
CA TRP A 128 -4.61 -0.63 20.38
C TRP A 128 -4.35 -1.04 18.93
N CYS A 129 -5.39 -1.10 18.10
CA CYS A 129 -5.27 -1.42 16.68
C CYS A 129 -4.38 -0.43 15.91
N LYS A 130 -4.29 0.84 16.30
CA LYS A 130 -3.39 1.81 15.65
C LYS A 130 -1.95 1.64 16.11
N CYS A 131 -1.75 1.37 17.41
CA CYS A 131 -0.43 1.22 18.03
C CYS A 131 0.35 -0.01 17.54
N THR A 132 -0.34 -1.06 17.10
CA THR A 132 0.31 -2.24 16.47
C THR A 132 1.03 -1.86 15.18
N PHE A 133 0.54 -0.86 14.44
CA PHE A 133 1.15 -0.30 13.23
C PHE A 133 2.16 0.81 13.53
N VAL A 134 1.93 1.55 14.62
CA VAL A 134 2.91 2.23 15.50
C VAL A 134 4.36 1.74 15.42
N GLY A 135 4.62 0.75 16.27
CA GLY A 135 5.94 0.17 16.50
C GLY A 135 6.46 -0.66 15.32
N SER A 136 5.57 -1.09 14.43
CA SER A 136 5.91 -1.76 13.19
C SER A 136 6.00 -0.80 12.01
N GLY A 137 6.30 0.50 12.20
CA GLY A 137 6.72 1.45 11.15
C GLY A 137 5.82 1.58 9.90
N ASP A 138 4.66 0.93 9.87
CA ASP A 138 3.76 0.80 8.71
C ASP A 138 3.19 2.18 8.32
N TRP A 139 3.08 3.09 9.28
CA TRP A 139 2.65 4.48 9.06
C TRP A 139 3.70 5.36 8.38
N VAL A 140 4.99 5.00 8.46
CA VAL A 140 6.08 5.90 8.08
C VAL A 140 6.26 5.94 6.56
N ILE A 141 5.93 4.86 5.84
CA ILE A 141 6.21 4.71 4.41
C ILE A 141 5.41 5.72 3.55
N GLY A 142 4.25 6.19 4.03
CA GLY A 142 3.41 7.18 3.34
C GLY A 142 3.75 8.65 3.62
N SER A 143 4.55 8.93 4.66
CA SER A 143 4.90 10.29 5.02
C SER A 143 6.05 10.80 4.13
N ARG A 144 5.81 11.85 3.34
CA ARG A 144 6.91 12.67 2.80
C ARG A 144 7.62 13.25 4.02
N SER A 145 8.79 12.70 4.35
CA SER A 145 9.80 13.27 5.25
C SER A 145 9.25 14.35 6.19
N CYS A 146 8.46 13.97 7.20
CA CYS A 146 8.38 14.81 8.39
C CYS A 146 9.56 14.35 9.23
N SER A 147 10.65 15.12 9.15
CA SER A 147 11.71 15.09 10.13
C SER A 147 11.05 15.11 11.50
N VAL A 148 11.27 14.05 12.28
CA VAL A 148 10.97 14.10 13.72
C VAL A 148 11.98 15.11 14.31
N PRO A 149 11.55 16.08 15.12
CA PRO A 149 12.46 17.05 15.73
C PRO A 149 13.55 16.40 16.59
#